data_AF-A0A9N9ZIK9-F1
#
_entry.id   AF-A0A9N9ZIK9-F1
#
_cell.length_a   1.000
_cell.length_b   1.000
_cell.length_c   1.000
_cell.angle_alpha   90.00
_cell.angle_beta   90.00
_cell.angle_gamma   90.00
#
_symmetry.space_group_name_H-M   'P 1'
#
loop_
_entity.id
_entity.type
_entity.pdbx_description
1 polymer ?
#
loop_
_entity_poly.entity_id
_entity_poly.type
_entity_poly.pdbx_seq_one_letter_code
_entity_poly.pdbx_strand_id
1 'polypeptide(L)'
;MSLETGADIQCMTADGWTPLLLAAENGHGSVVELLLAKDNLDADSNGRLYNRHTPLSRAATNGHEGIVKLLLAREDVNPDSMDNFRRTPLFHAARKGHSTVAELILATGRVGVGSLDEFGQAPLSIASENGHEAVVRLLLATNVINPDSQSSYGRTPLWWAARNGNDAVVAVLLATTGVAPDSKDKYGQTPLSIAAENGHRKVVKLLLAEDAVDPNSRDKYGWTPLSRAVANRKKVVMRLLPERGAIDPDFKDSYGSIWLDAAVMRRRERVCSSSFFRAVLPPIRTAKNNTFSGAQASVDKLPKRILLKSIPKGVKDARFRSSDHDWDGKYEQVIGTSTRNIVFGSRFVLTDDHIEDILALGSPICKKIVHFIFIYEDVSYDARNNAQSLTNEAVVRLGKSCPNLKKVQLQATSHVTDDGLLGLFQNCPNLTSVELTGTSRGRGDNLSGRALDELREHPEWVPKLKKLILGEGEHNKLFMKVMRALTKERPGLTVTLLQRYEVKKWGDWELEEIKIEYKKGRVAR
;
A
#
# COMPACT_ATOMS: atom_id res chain seq x y z
N MET A 1 20.06 45.32 2.26
CA MET A 1 21.16 45.67 3.18
C MET A 1 22.50 45.05 2.79
N SER A 2 22.81 43.77 3.04
CA SER A 2 24.14 43.22 2.70
C SER A 2 24.51 43.33 1.21
N LEU A 3 23.53 43.13 0.31
CA LEU A 3 23.71 43.34 -1.13
C LEU A 3 23.92 44.82 -1.52
N GLU A 4 23.40 45.76 -0.73
CA GLU A 4 23.57 47.21 -0.94
C GLU A 4 24.93 47.68 -0.42
N THR A 5 25.49 46.98 0.57
CA THR A 5 26.84 47.23 1.12
C THR A 5 27.93 46.49 0.34
N GLY A 6 27.63 45.92 -0.83
CA GLY A 6 28.62 45.26 -1.69
C GLY A 6 29.06 43.87 -1.24
N ALA A 7 28.23 43.13 -0.50
CA ALA A 7 28.54 41.74 -0.17
C ALA A 7 28.72 40.89 -1.43
N ASP A 8 29.72 39.99 -1.41
CA ASP A 8 29.99 39.07 -2.50
C ASP A 8 28.85 38.05 -2.64
N ILE A 9 28.14 38.12 -3.77
CA ILE A 9 26.99 37.27 -4.08
C ILE A 9 27.41 35.85 -4.49
N GLN A 10 28.69 35.63 -4.78
CA GLN A 10 29.27 34.34 -5.17
C GLN A 10 30.12 33.72 -4.06
N CYS A 11 30.11 34.30 -2.87
CA CYS A 11 30.81 33.70 -1.73
C CYS A 11 30.33 32.26 -1.51
N MET A 12 31.24 31.39 -1.11
CA MET A 12 30.93 29.99 -0.85
C MET A 12 31.13 29.67 0.62
N THR A 13 30.25 28.84 1.18
CA THR A 13 30.51 28.19 2.47
C THR A 13 31.73 27.27 2.37
N ALA A 14 32.22 26.76 3.51
CA ALA A 14 33.27 25.75 3.54
C ALA A 14 32.90 24.49 2.72
N ASP A 15 31.60 24.21 2.59
CA ASP A 15 31.05 23.10 1.81
C ASP A 15 30.82 23.45 0.33
N GLY A 16 31.18 24.66 -0.10
CA GLY A 16 31.05 25.13 -1.48
C GLY A 16 29.68 25.68 -1.86
N TRP A 17 28.83 26.06 -0.89
CA TRP A 17 27.46 26.50 -1.19
C TRP A 17 27.40 28.00 -1.42
N THR A 18 26.80 28.43 -2.54
CA THR A 18 26.53 29.84 -2.82
C THR A 18 25.23 30.31 -2.15
N PRO A 19 25.06 31.63 -1.91
CA PRO A 19 23.80 32.20 -1.44
C PRO A 19 22.60 31.78 -2.31
N LEU A 20 22.77 31.75 -3.64
CA LEU A 20 21.72 31.33 -4.57
C LEU A 20 21.34 29.86 -4.36
N LEU A 21 22.32 28.97 -4.19
CA LEU A 21 22.07 27.54 -3.99
C LEU A 21 21.34 27.29 -2.66
N LEU A 22 21.73 27.96 -1.58
CA LEU A 22 21.04 27.88 -0.29
C LEU A 22 19.60 28.40 -0.36
N ALA A 23 19.40 29.55 -1.03
CA ALA A 23 18.06 30.12 -1.21
C ALA A 23 17.17 29.20 -2.07
N ALA A 24 17.73 28.61 -3.12
CA ALA A 24 17.04 27.66 -3.98
C ALA A 24 16.70 26.35 -3.27
N GLU A 25 17.58 25.84 -2.40
CA GLU A 25 17.32 24.63 -1.60
C GLU A 25 16.20 24.85 -0.57
N ASN A 26 16.22 25.98 0.12
CA ASN A 26 15.29 26.28 1.22
C ASN A 26 13.98 26.96 0.77
N GLY A 27 13.77 27.16 -0.53
CA GLY A 27 12.51 27.70 -1.05
C GLY A 27 12.36 29.22 -0.87
N HIS A 28 13.46 29.97 -0.74
CA HIS A 28 13.44 31.41 -0.51
C HIS A 28 13.32 32.20 -1.83
N GLY A 29 12.15 32.14 -2.47
CA GLY A 29 11.89 32.73 -3.79
C GLY A 29 12.26 34.21 -3.92
N SER A 30 11.90 35.05 -2.94
CA SER A 30 12.25 36.48 -2.97
C SER A 30 13.76 36.73 -2.92
N VAL A 31 14.51 35.88 -2.21
CA VAL A 31 15.97 35.97 -2.17
C VAL A 31 16.57 35.54 -3.51
N VAL A 32 16.03 34.47 -4.11
CA VAL A 32 16.42 34.04 -5.46
C VAL A 32 16.18 35.15 -6.48
N GLU A 33 15.01 35.79 -6.47
CA GLU A 33 14.68 36.89 -7.38
C GLU A 33 15.66 38.08 -7.23
N LEU A 34 15.96 38.48 -5.99
CA LEU A 34 16.93 39.54 -5.70
C LEU A 34 18.35 39.21 -6.18
N LEU A 35 18.77 37.95 -6.05
CA LEU A 35 20.08 37.50 -6.50
C LEU A 35 20.15 37.45 -8.03
N LEU A 36 19.13 36.89 -8.69
CA LEU A 36 19.08 36.73 -10.15
C LEU A 36 19.06 38.06 -10.91
N ALA A 37 18.62 39.16 -10.26
CA ALA A 37 18.66 40.52 -10.80
C ALA A 37 20.08 41.14 -10.85
N LYS A 38 21.13 40.40 -10.46
CA LYS A 38 22.53 40.88 -10.51
C LYS A 38 23.24 40.36 -11.76
N ASP A 39 23.83 41.28 -12.53
CA ASP A 39 24.44 40.99 -13.85
C ASP A 39 25.65 40.03 -13.80
N ASN A 40 26.38 39.98 -12.68
CA ASN A 40 27.59 39.14 -12.53
C ASN A 40 27.33 37.79 -11.83
N LEU A 41 26.07 37.36 -11.73
CA LEU A 41 25.72 36.09 -11.12
C LEU A 41 25.81 34.93 -12.11
N ASP A 42 26.74 34.00 -11.89
CA ASP A 42 26.69 32.61 -12.35
C ASP A 42 25.57 31.85 -11.62
N ALA A 43 24.45 31.66 -12.32
CA ALA A 43 23.27 30.97 -11.79
C ALA A 43 23.40 29.44 -11.76
N ASP A 44 24.42 28.88 -12.43
CA ASP A 44 24.73 27.45 -12.46
C ASP A 44 25.85 27.06 -11.49
N SER A 45 26.36 28.04 -10.72
CA SER A 45 27.39 27.83 -9.71
C SER A 45 27.00 26.69 -8.77
N ASN A 46 27.78 25.61 -8.83
CA ASN A 46 27.47 24.37 -8.16
C ASN A 46 28.35 24.14 -6.92
N GLY A 47 27.80 23.39 -5.96
CA GLY A 47 28.53 22.94 -4.78
C GLY A 47 29.62 21.96 -5.17
N ARG A 48 30.84 22.44 -5.45
CA ARG A 48 31.98 21.64 -5.94
C ARG A 48 32.32 20.45 -5.02
N LEU A 49 32.02 20.55 -3.73
CA LEU A 49 32.36 19.56 -2.71
C LEU A 49 31.21 18.59 -2.36
N TYR A 50 29.95 18.94 -2.64
CA TYR A 50 28.77 18.10 -2.35
C TYR A 50 27.98 17.80 -3.62
N ASN A 51 28.51 16.85 -4.39
CA ASN A 51 27.87 16.25 -5.56
C ASN A 51 27.61 17.20 -6.74
N ARG A 52 28.16 18.42 -6.77
CA ARG A 52 27.95 19.38 -7.88
C ARG A 52 26.47 19.70 -8.17
N HIS A 53 25.64 19.73 -7.13
CA HIS A 53 24.27 20.21 -7.30
C HIS A 53 24.26 21.69 -7.72
N THR A 54 23.50 22.02 -8.77
CA THR A 54 23.16 23.40 -9.14
C THR A 54 21.96 23.90 -8.33
N PRO A 55 21.73 25.23 -8.24
CA PRO A 55 20.51 25.80 -7.66
C PRO A 55 19.25 25.20 -8.28
N LEU A 56 19.23 25.01 -9.60
CA LEU A 56 18.11 24.38 -10.32
C LEU A 56 17.89 22.92 -9.86
N SER A 57 18.94 22.12 -9.73
CA SER A 57 18.81 20.72 -9.26
C SER A 57 18.28 20.63 -7.82
N ARG A 58 18.62 21.58 -6.93
CA ARG A 58 18.12 21.64 -5.55
C ARG A 58 16.68 22.11 -5.48
N ALA A 59 16.33 23.16 -6.23
CA ALA A 59 14.95 23.60 -6.37
C ALA A 59 14.08 22.47 -6.94
N ALA A 60 14.59 21.73 -7.92
CA ALA A 60 13.90 20.60 -8.51
C ALA A 60 13.76 19.40 -7.56
N THR A 61 14.77 19.14 -6.74
CA THR A 61 14.74 18.08 -5.71
C THR A 61 13.71 18.36 -4.62
N ASN A 62 13.49 19.63 -4.27
CA ASN A 62 12.58 20.03 -3.19
C ASN A 62 11.21 20.51 -3.67
N GLY A 63 10.96 20.53 -4.98
CA GLY A 63 9.65 20.88 -5.55
C GLY A 63 9.34 22.38 -5.55
N HIS A 64 10.36 23.24 -5.53
CA HIS A 64 10.17 24.70 -5.46
C HIS A 64 9.83 25.29 -6.83
N GLU A 65 8.58 25.11 -7.27
CA GLU A 65 8.10 25.48 -8.61
C GLU A 65 8.39 26.93 -9.02
N GLY A 66 8.15 27.90 -8.13
CA GLY A 66 8.40 29.32 -8.41
C GLY A 66 9.88 29.61 -8.65
N ILE A 67 10.77 28.96 -7.90
CA ILE A 67 12.23 29.09 -8.06
C ILE A 67 12.69 28.45 -9.37
N VAL A 68 12.14 27.29 -9.71
CA VAL A 68 12.41 26.62 -10.99
C VAL A 68 12.02 27.53 -12.16
N LYS A 69 10.85 28.19 -12.11
CA LYS A 69 10.44 29.17 -13.13
C LYS A 69 11.42 30.33 -13.26
N LEU A 70 11.83 30.92 -12.13
CA LEU A 70 12.78 32.04 -12.13
C LEU A 70 14.14 31.65 -12.71
N LEU A 71 14.66 30.46 -12.35
CA LEU A 71 15.94 29.98 -12.86
C LEU A 71 15.86 29.62 -14.34
N LEU A 72 14.80 28.94 -14.79
CA LEU A 72 14.64 28.55 -16.19
C LEU A 72 14.34 29.72 -17.14
N ALA A 73 13.90 30.86 -16.62
CA ALA A 73 13.71 32.09 -17.40
C ALA A 73 15.04 32.72 -17.86
N ARG A 74 16.17 32.31 -17.27
CA ARG A 74 17.51 32.72 -17.69
C ARG A 74 18.05 31.80 -18.79
N GLU A 75 18.63 32.40 -19.83
CA GLU A 75 19.22 31.66 -20.95
C GLU A 75 20.52 30.96 -20.57
N ASP A 76 21.30 31.55 -19.65
CA ASP A 76 22.60 31.05 -19.21
C ASP A 76 22.51 29.88 -18.22
N VAL A 77 21.31 29.57 -17.71
CA VAL A 77 21.07 28.38 -16.89
C VAL A 77 20.94 27.15 -17.77
N ASN A 78 21.78 26.14 -17.50
CA ASN A 78 21.73 24.84 -18.16
C ASN A 78 20.75 23.89 -17.44
N PRO A 79 19.58 23.60 -18.03
CA PRO A 79 18.59 22.73 -17.40
C PRO A 79 18.99 21.25 -17.34
N ASP A 80 20.08 20.86 -18.01
CA ASP A 80 20.64 19.51 -18.08
C ASP A 80 21.93 19.35 -17.25
N SER A 81 22.30 20.34 -16.43
CA SER A 81 23.50 20.27 -15.62
C SER A 81 23.51 19.04 -14.70
N MET A 82 24.57 18.24 -14.79
CA MET A 82 24.67 16.96 -14.09
C MET A 82 25.39 17.07 -12.76
N ASP A 83 24.86 16.37 -11.76
CA ASP A 83 25.54 16.11 -10.48
C ASP A 83 26.71 15.09 -10.66
N ASN A 84 27.47 14.80 -9.61
CA ASN A 84 28.59 13.84 -9.65
C ASN A 84 28.16 12.41 -10.04
N PHE A 85 26.88 12.09 -9.89
CA PHE A 85 26.29 10.80 -10.23
C PHE A 85 25.60 10.84 -11.61
N ARG A 86 25.89 11.87 -12.42
CA ARG A 86 25.30 12.11 -13.74
C ARG A 86 23.78 12.34 -13.72
N ARG A 87 23.23 12.83 -12.62
CA ARG A 87 21.80 13.10 -12.49
C ARG A 87 21.47 14.54 -12.88
N THR A 88 20.46 14.71 -13.70
CA THR A 88 19.94 16.02 -14.14
C THR A 88 18.88 16.55 -13.16
N PRO A 89 18.52 17.84 -13.20
CA PRO A 89 17.39 18.39 -12.47
C PRO A 89 16.08 17.62 -12.74
N LEU A 90 15.86 17.19 -13.98
CA LEU A 90 14.72 16.34 -14.35
C LEU A 90 14.75 14.99 -13.60
N PHE A 91 15.91 14.34 -13.51
CA PHE A 91 16.07 13.10 -12.74
C PHE A 91 15.68 13.30 -11.27
N HIS A 92 16.11 14.41 -10.66
CA HIS A 92 15.78 14.71 -9.26
C HIS A 92 14.28 14.99 -9.05
N ALA A 93 13.65 15.78 -9.92
CA ALA A 93 12.21 16.01 -9.90
C ALA A 93 11.44 14.68 -10.05
N ALA A 94 11.92 13.81 -10.96
CA ALA A 94 11.31 12.51 -11.20
C ALA A 94 11.46 11.55 -10.02
N ARG A 95 12.62 11.53 -9.37
CA ARG A 95 12.88 10.73 -8.15
C ARG A 95 12.01 11.15 -6.97
N LYS A 96 11.62 12.42 -6.90
CA LYS A 96 10.84 13.01 -5.78
C LYS A 96 9.36 13.17 -6.09
N GLY A 97 8.95 12.92 -7.33
CA GLY A 97 7.56 12.97 -7.75
C GLY A 97 7.01 14.38 -7.99
N HIS A 98 7.88 15.37 -8.18
CA HIS A 98 7.47 16.76 -8.43
C HIS A 98 7.06 16.95 -9.88
N SER A 99 5.82 16.57 -10.21
CA SER A 99 5.30 16.58 -11.59
C SER A 99 5.29 17.97 -12.23
N THR A 100 4.87 19.01 -11.50
CA THR A 100 4.88 20.40 -12.03
C THR A 100 6.29 20.86 -12.35
N VAL A 101 7.26 20.54 -11.50
CA VAL A 101 8.68 20.85 -11.76
C VAL A 101 9.18 20.10 -12.99
N ALA A 102 8.85 18.80 -13.11
CA ALA A 102 9.22 18.02 -14.29
C ALA A 102 8.61 18.62 -15.56
N GLU A 103 7.36 19.06 -15.52
CA GLU A 103 6.68 19.76 -16.62
C GLU A 103 7.43 21.03 -17.04
N LEU A 104 7.78 21.87 -16.08
CA LEU A 104 8.50 23.12 -16.34
C LEU A 104 9.86 22.87 -16.99
N ILE A 105 10.61 21.87 -16.50
CA ILE A 105 11.91 21.51 -17.05
C ILE A 105 11.77 20.99 -18.48
N LEU A 106 10.79 20.13 -18.75
CA LEU A 106 10.54 19.55 -20.08
C LEU A 106 10.06 20.60 -21.09
N ALA A 107 9.25 21.56 -20.65
CA ALA A 107 8.75 22.65 -21.49
C ALA A 107 9.88 23.53 -22.06
N THR A 108 11.10 23.48 -21.50
CA THR A 108 12.25 24.21 -22.04
C THR A 108 12.70 23.70 -23.41
N GLY A 109 12.44 22.42 -23.74
CA GLY A 109 12.95 21.77 -24.96
C GLY A 109 14.49 21.63 -25.02
N ARG A 110 15.22 22.08 -23.99
CA ARG A 110 16.69 22.07 -23.92
C ARG A 110 17.23 20.88 -23.12
N VAL A 111 16.40 19.88 -22.85
CA VAL A 111 16.70 18.78 -21.92
C VAL A 111 16.71 17.40 -22.58
N GLY A 112 17.74 16.62 -22.25
CA GLY A 112 17.87 15.22 -22.59
C GLY A 112 16.98 14.37 -21.68
N VAL A 113 15.72 14.19 -22.07
CA VAL A 113 14.70 13.44 -21.30
C VAL A 113 15.16 12.01 -20.92
N GLY A 114 15.95 11.38 -21.79
CA GLY A 114 16.51 10.03 -21.60
C GLY A 114 17.89 9.99 -20.94
N SER A 115 18.37 11.07 -20.34
CA SER A 115 19.70 11.13 -19.72
C SER A 115 19.85 10.09 -18.61
N LEU A 116 20.92 9.31 -18.67
CA LEU A 116 21.18 8.22 -17.75
C LEU A 116 22.13 8.66 -16.63
N ASP A 117 21.81 8.26 -15.40
CA ASP A 117 22.71 8.40 -14.26
C ASP A 117 23.91 7.42 -14.33
N GLU A 118 24.80 7.46 -13.34
CA GLU A 118 25.97 6.57 -13.28
C GLU A 118 25.62 5.07 -13.26
N PHE A 119 24.41 4.71 -12.81
CA PHE A 119 23.90 3.34 -12.76
C PHE A 119 23.11 2.98 -14.02
N GLY A 120 23.03 3.88 -14.99
CA GLY A 120 22.26 3.71 -16.22
C GLY A 120 20.75 3.89 -16.02
N GLN A 121 20.28 4.45 -14.90
CA GLN A 121 18.86 4.70 -14.70
C GLN A 121 18.43 6.00 -15.39
N ALA A 122 17.32 5.95 -16.13
CA ALA A 122 16.68 7.12 -16.70
C ALA A 122 15.68 7.76 -15.70
N PRO A 123 15.26 9.03 -15.90
CA PRO A 123 14.20 9.66 -15.12
C PRO A 123 12.91 8.82 -15.05
N LEU A 124 12.54 8.14 -16.14
CA LEU A 124 11.39 7.24 -16.17
C LEU A 124 11.56 6.04 -15.23
N SER A 125 12.76 5.44 -15.18
CA SER A 125 13.06 4.30 -14.31
C SER A 125 12.96 4.68 -12.84
N ILE A 126 13.53 5.82 -12.43
CA ILE A 126 13.53 6.24 -11.03
C ILE A 126 12.15 6.74 -10.56
N ALA A 127 11.38 7.39 -11.44
CA ALA A 127 9.97 7.71 -11.16
C ALA A 127 9.14 6.44 -10.99
N SER A 128 9.41 5.42 -11.82
CA SER A 128 8.72 4.12 -11.74
C SER A 128 9.08 3.34 -10.48
N GLU A 129 10.35 3.39 -10.08
CA GLU A 129 10.84 2.82 -8.82
C GLU A 129 10.14 3.43 -7.60
N ASN A 130 9.96 4.75 -7.58
CA ASN A 130 9.34 5.46 -6.45
C ASN A 130 7.81 5.60 -6.54
N GLY A 131 7.18 5.06 -7.60
CA GLY A 131 5.73 5.02 -7.71
C GLY A 131 5.07 6.34 -8.13
N HIS A 132 5.83 7.26 -8.73
CA HIS A 132 5.33 8.59 -9.09
C HIS A 132 4.59 8.58 -10.43
N GLU A 133 3.33 8.10 -10.41
CA GLU A 133 2.48 7.92 -11.60
C GLU A 133 2.36 9.18 -12.47
N ALA A 134 2.13 10.35 -11.86
CA ALA A 134 1.99 11.60 -12.61
C ALA A 134 3.23 11.94 -13.43
N VAL A 135 4.43 11.74 -12.87
CA VAL A 135 5.69 11.96 -13.58
C VAL A 135 5.88 10.91 -14.68
N VAL A 136 5.56 9.64 -14.41
CA VAL A 136 5.65 8.56 -15.40
C VAL A 136 4.80 8.88 -16.63
N ARG A 137 3.54 9.29 -16.44
CA ARG A 137 2.64 9.69 -17.54
C ARG A 137 3.22 10.87 -18.33
N LEU A 138 3.76 11.86 -17.63
CA LEU A 138 4.33 13.06 -18.25
C LEU A 138 5.56 12.69 -19.11
N LEU A 139 6.48 11.90 -18.58
CA LEU A 139 7.67 11.46 -19.31
C LEU A 139 7.32 10.61 -20.54
N LEU A 140 6.35 9.71 -20.43
CA LEU A 140 5.89 8.88 -21.56
C LEU A 140 5.22 9.71 -22.66
N ALA A 141 4.48 10.76 -22.29
CA ALA A 141 3.83 11.66 -23.25
C ALA A 141 4.81 12.41 -24.16
N THR A 142 6.10 12.49 -23.81
CA THR A 142 7.12 13.13 -24.66
C THR A 142 7.42 12.36 -25.95
N ASN A 143 7.08 11.06 -26.03
CA ASN A 143 7.32 10.16 -27.17
C ASN A 143 8.77 10.06 -27.68
N VAL A 144 9.74 10.66 -26.99
CA VAL A 144 11.17 10.65 -27.35
C VAL A 144 11.97 9.58 -26.59
N ILE A 145 11.40 9.03 -25.51
CA ILE A 145 12.08 8.04 -24.67
C ILE A 145 11.63 6.62 -25.00
N ASN A 146 12.57 5.68 -24.97
CA ASN A 146 12.26 4.26 -24.98
C ASN A 146 11.68 3.87 -23.60
N PRO A 147 10.41 3.46 -23.49
CA PRO A 147 9.80 3.09 -22.21
C PRO A 147 10.43 1.84 -21.58
N ASP A 148 11.20 1.08 -22.34
CA ASP A 148 11.93 -0.13 -21.92
C ASP A 148 13.43 0.10 -21.71
N SER A 149 13.89 1.36 -21.61
CA SER A 149 15.29 1.67 -21.37
C SER A 149 15.84 0.92 -20.14
N GLN A 150 16.89 0.15 -20.35
CA GLN A 150 17.47 -0.72 -19.34
C GLN A 150 18.60 -0.03 -18.58
N SER A 151 18.65 -0.25 -17.26
CA SER A 151 19.80 0.16 -16.46
C SER A 151 21.06 -0.67 -16.75
N SER A 152 22.18 -0.31 -16.13
CA SER A 152 23.41 -1.11 -16.17
C SER A 152 23.23 -2.57 -15.71
N TYR A 153 22.15 -2.89 -14.99
CA TYR A 153 21.77 -4.25 -14.58
C TYR A 153 20.72 -4.91 -15.50
N GLY A 154 20.37 -4.30 -16.63
CA GLY A 154 19.33 -4.81 -17.54
C GLY A 154 17.90 -4.57 -17.04
N ARG A 155 17.70 -3.72 -16.03
CA ARG A 155 16.39 -3.53 -15.38
C ARG A 155 15.61 -2.41 -16.07
N THR A 156 14.39 -2.71 -16.52
CA THR A 156 13.46 -1.75 -17.15
C THR A 156 12.68 -0.95 -16.10
N PRO A 157 12.01 0.16 -16.48
CA PRO A 157 11.10 0.88 -15.58
C PRO A 157 10.00 -0.02 -15.00
N LEU A 158 9.44 -0.91 -15.82
CA LEU A 158 8.43 -1.88 -15.38
C LEU A 158 9.00 -2.84 -14.32
N TRP A 159 10.24 -3.29 -14.48
CA TRP A 159 10.91 -4.13 -13.48
C TRP A 159 11.01 -3.42 -12.12
N TRP A 160 11.38 -2.14 -12.11
CA TRP A 160 11.49 -1.35 -10.87
C TRP A 160 10.13 -1.11 -10.20
N ALA A 161 9.12 -0.74 -10.98
CA ALA A 161 7.75 -0.60 -10.49
C ALA A 161 7.23 -1.91 -9.90
N ALA A 162 7.52 -3.03 -10.57
CA ALA A 162 7.11 -4.35 -10.13
C ALA A 162 7.83 -4.79 -8.84
N ARG A 163 9.13 -4.47 -8.69
CA ARG A 163 9.90 -4.75 -7.47
C ARG A 163 9.33 -4.03 -6.25
N ASN A 164 8.88 -2.78 -6.40
CA ASN A 164 8.42 -1.96 -5.28
C ASN A 164 6.89 -2.02 -5.07
N GLY A 165 6.16 -2.71 -5.95
CA GLY A 165 4.72 -2.93 -5.78
C GLY A 165 3.86 -1.76 -6.25
N ASN A 166 4.39 -0.89 -7.12
CA ASN A 166 3.73 0.32 -7.59
C ASN A 166 2.70 -0.03 -8.70
N ASP A 167 1.55 -0.58 -8.30
CA ASP A 167 0.51 -1.11 -9.19
C ASP A 167 -0.05 -0.08 -10.18
N ALA A 168 -0.23 1.18 -9.76
CA ALA A 168 -0.68 2.24 -10.65
C ALA A 168 0.33 2.53 -11.78
N VAL A 169 1.62 2.60 -11.46
CA VAL A 169 2.70 2.77 -12.46
C VAL A 169 2.78 1.55 -13.38
N VAL A 170 2.68 0.34 -12.84
CA VAL A 170 2.66 -0.90 -13.63
C VAL A 170 1.53 -0.86 -14.66
N ALA A 171 0.31 -0.46 -14.26
CA ALA A 171 -0.81 -0.34 -15.18
C ALA A 171 -0.54 0.68 -16.31
N VAL A 172 0.08 1.82 -16.00
CA VAL A 172 0.46 2.83 -17.01
C VAL A 172 1.48 2.28 -18.00
N LEU A 173 2.53 1.62 -17.50
CA LEU A 173 3.59 1.07 -18.35
C LEU A 173 3.07 -0.06 -19.24
N LEU A 174 2.23 -0.96 -18.73
CA LEU A 174 1.63 -2.03 -19.53
C LEU A 174 0.69 -1.51 -20.63
N ALA A 175 0.00 -0.41 -20.37
CA ALA A 175 -0.83 0.26 -21.38
C ALA A 175 -0.01 1.03 -22.44
N THR A 176 1.32 1.15 -22.26
CA THR A 176 2.18 1.93 -23.15
C THR A 176 2.77 1.06 -24.26
N THR A 177 2.63 1.50 -25.51
CA THR A 177 3.19 0.80 -26.66
C THR A 177 4.71 0.71 -26.58
N GLY A 178 5.27 -0.46 -26.89
CA GLY A 178 6.72 -0.67 -26.89
C GLY A 178 7.30 -1.14 -25.56
N VAL A 179 6.47 -1.37 -24.53
CA VAL A 179 6.87 -2.05 -23.30
C VAL A 179 6.79 -3.57 -23.48
N ALA A 180 7.90 -4.26 -23.24
CA ALA A 180 7.99 -5.72 -23.21
C ALA A 180 7.86 -6.20 -21.75
N PRO A 181 6.69 -6.74 -21.36
CA PRO A 181 6.38 -7.02 -19.96
C PRO A 181 7.22 -8.15 -19.34
N ASP A 182 7.87 -8.94 -20.19
CA ASP A 182 8.71 -10.09 -19.82
C ASP A 182 10.21 -9.84 -19.97
N SER A 183 10.61 -8.57 -20.11
CA SER A 183 12.02 -8.16 -20.18
C SER A 183 12.84 -8.71 -19.00
N LYS A 184 13.94 -9.39 -19.33
CA LYS A 184 14.82 -9.99 -18.32
C LYS A 184 15.97 -9.06 -17.96
N ASP A 185 16.26 -8.98 -16.67
CA ASP A 185 17.47 -8.32 -16.20
C ASP A 185 18.73 -9.19 -16.41
N LYS A 186 19.91 -8.70 -15.99
CA LYS A 186 21.18 -9.43 -16.12
C LYS A 186 21.21 -10.76 -15.36
N TYR A 187 20.31 -10.99 -14.41
CA TYR A 187 20.17 -12.27 -13.69
C TYR A 187 19.10 -13.17 -14.31
N GLY A 188 18.42 -12.71 -15.36
CA GLY A 188 17.33 -13.43 -16.01
C GLY A 188 15.98 -13.21 -15.32
N GLN A 189 15.87 -12.30 -14.36
CA GLN A 189 14.64 -12.04 -13.62
C GLN A 189 13.68 -11.17 -14.43
N THR A 190 12.43 -11.60 -14.56
CA THR A 190 11.33 -10.82 -15.16
C THR A 190 10.62 -9.94 -14.09
N PRO A 191 9.85 -8.91 -14.50
CA PRO A 191 9.01 -8.14 -13.60
C PRO A 191 8.06 -9.02 -12.75
N LEU A 192 7.50 -10.07 -13.35
CA LEU A 192 6.64 -11.02 -12.62
C LEU A 192 7.43 -11.77 -11.54
N SER A 193 8.65 -12.20 -11.85
CA SER A 193 9.49 -12.95 -10.91
C SER A 193 9.86 -12.13 -9.67
N ILE A 194 10.18 -10.84 -9.83
CA ILE A 194 10.55 -9.95 -8.72
C ILE A 194 9.32 -9.48 -7.93
N ALA A 195 8.19 -9.22 -8.60
CA ALA A 195 6.92 -8.95 -7.92
C ALA A 195 6.49 -10.15 -7.07
N ALA A 196 6.69 -11.37 -7.58
CA ALA A 196 6.36 -12.59 -6.88
C ALA A 196 7.29 -12.85 -5.68
N GLU A 197 8.58 -12.59 -5.85
CA GLU A 197 9.58 -12.63 -4.79
C GLU A 197 9.24 -11.71 -3.61
N ASN A 198 8.75 -10.49 -3.91
CA ASN A 198 8.44 -9.50 -2.88
C ASN A 198 7.01 -9.62 -2.33
N GLY A 199 6.12 -10.32 -3.03
CA GLY A 199 4.75 -10.59 -2.58
C GLY A 199 3.71 -9.58 -3.07
N HIS A 200 4.01 -8.84 -4.13
CA HIS A 200 3.17 -7.74 -4.63
C HIS A 200 1.96 -8.25 -5.40
N ARG A 201 0.92 -8.67 -4.67
CA ARG A 201 -0.29 -9.32 -5.19
C ARG A 201 -0.94 -8.60 -6.37
N LYS A 202 -1.16 -7.28 -6.26
CA LYS A 202 -1.84 -6.49 -7.29
C LYS A 202 -1.00 -6.44 -8.58
N VAL A 203 0.30 -6.19 -8.45
CA VAL A 203 1.24 -6.21 -9.58
C VAL A 203 1.27 -7.58 -10.24
N VAL A 204 1.32 -8.67 -9.48
CA VAL A 204 1.26 -10.04 -10.02
C VAL A 204 -0.01 -10.24 -10.85
N LYS A 205 -1.18 -9.79 -10.35
CA LYS A 205 -2.44 -9.89 -11.11
C LYS A 205 -2.41 -9.07 -12.41
N LEU A 206 -1.87 -7.84 -12.37
CA LEU A 206 -1.74 -7.00 -13.56
C LEU A 206 -0.84 -7.66 -14.61
N LEU A 207 0.34 -8.15 -14.21
CA LEU A 207 1.27 -8.82 -15.12
C LEU A 207 0.71 -10.13 -15.67
N LEU A 208 -0.01 -10.92 -14.86
CA LEU A 208 -0.63 -12.16 -15.32
C LEU A 208 -1.85 -11.94 -16.24
N ALA A 209 -2.41 -10.73 -16.29
CA ALA A 209 -3.47 -10.39 -17.23
C ALA A 209 -2.93 -10.18 -18.65
N GLU A 210 -1.63 -9.92 -18.81
CA GLU A 210 -0.98 -9.73 -20.10
C GLU A 210 -0.67 -11.07 -20.76
N ASP A 211 -1.07 -11.25 -22.02
CA ASP A 211 -0.82 -12.48 -22.79
C ASP A 211 0.66 -12.72 -23.12
N ALA A 212 1.44 -11.63 -23.21
CA ALA A 212 2.87 -11.70 -23.49
C ALA A 212 3.73 -12.15 -22.29
N VAL A 213 3.14 -12.30 -21.10
CA VAL A 213 3.87 -12.68 -19.88
C VAL A 213 3.88 -14.20 -19.69
N ASP A 214 5.08 -14.79 -19.68
CA ASP A 214 5.31 -16.20 -19.34
C ASP A 214 5.38 -16.38 -17.81
N PRO A 215 4.36 -16.99 -17.18
CA PRO A 215 4.35 -17.19 -15.74
C PRO A 215 5.37 -18.23 -15.25
N ASN A 216 5.99 -18.99 -16.17
CA ASN A 216 7.02 -19.98 -15.90
C ASN A 216 8.42 -19.52 -16.30
N SER A 217 8.60 -18.23 -16.63
CA SER A 217 9.89 -17.72 -17.10
C SER A 217 10.99 -18.00 -16.08
N ARG A 218 12.04 -18.68 -16.54
CA ARG A 218 13.18 -19.06 -15.70
C ARG A 218 14.29 -18.01 -15.78
N ASP A 219 14.85 -17.70 -14.62
CA ASP A 219 16.07 -16.90 -14.52
C ASP A 219 17.35 -17.76 -14.69
N LYS A 220 18.53 -17.14 -14.54
CA LYS A 220 19.82 -17.83 -14.73
C LYS A 220 20.09 -18.92 -13.69
N TYR A 221 19.38 -18.93 -12.57
CA TYR A 221 19.44 -19.97 -11.53
C TYR A 221 18.36 -21.03 -11.74
N GLY A 222 17.58 -20.91 -12.81
CA GLY A 222 16.44 -21.77 -13.13
C GLY A 222 15.20 -21.47 -12.29
N TRP A 223 15.21 -20.41 -11.48
CA TRP A 223 14.08 -20.09 -10.61
C TRP A 223 12.93 -19.46 -11.40
N THR A 224 11.71 -19.91 -11.11
CA THR A 224 10.46 -19.36 -11.64
C THR A 224 9.89 -18.32 -10.68
N PRO A 225 8.91 -17.49 -11.11
CA PRO A 225 8.18 -16.62 -10.19
C PRO A 225 7.60 -17.38 -8.99
N LEU A 226 7.10 -18.61 -9.22
CA LEU A 226 6.55 -19.44 -8.15
C LEU A 226 7.63 -19.89 -7.17
N SER A 227 8.79 -20.37 -7.65
CA SER A 227 9.86 -20.81 -6.75
C SER A 227 10.44 -19.64 -5.93
N ARG A 228 10.49 -18.43 -6.50
CA ARG A 228 10.85 -17.20 -5.79
C ARG A 228 9.85 -16.83 -4.71
N ALA A 229 8.55 -16.87 -5.01
CA ALA A 229 7.49 -16.65 -4.03
C ALA A 229 7.56 -17.68 -2.90
N VAL A 230 7.87 -18.94 -3.19
CA VAL A 230 8.00 -20.01 -2.20
C VAL A 230 9.21 -19.78 -1.30
N ALA A 231 10.38 -19.53 -1.89
CA ALA A 231 11.62 -19.29 -1.14
C ALA A 231 11.48 -18.11 -0.17
N ASN A 232 10.72 -17.09 -0.56
CA ASN A 232 10.47 -15.87 0.23
C ASN A 232 9.14 -15.90 0.99
N ARG A 233 8.48 -17.05 1.06
CA ARG A 233 7.24 -17.30 1.83
C ARG A 233 6.09 -16.36 1.49
N LYS A 234 5.99 -15.93 0.23
CA LYS A 234 4.94 -15.05 -0.29
C LYS A 234 3.68 -15.85 -0.64
N LYS A 235 3.02 -16.36 0.41
CA LYS A 235 1.90 -17.31 0.33
C LYS A 235 0.74 -16.86 -0.55
N VAL A 236 0.40 -15.57 -0.56
CA VAL A 236 -0.71 -15.05 -1.37
C VAL A 236 -0.39 -15.11 -2.87
N VAL A 237 0.84 -14.78 -3.25
CA VAL A 237 1.30 -14.92 -4.64
C VAL A 237 1.41 -16.40 -5.05
N MET A 238 1.82 -17.28 -4.14
CA MET A 238 1.89 -18.73 -4.39
C MET A 238 0.52 -19.34 -4.78
N ARG A 239 -0.60 -18.72 -4.39
CA ARG A 239 -1.94 -19.17 -4.79
C ARG A 239 -2.39 -18.63 -6.16
N LEU A 240 -1.87 -17.47 -6.58
CA LEU A 240 -2.23 -16.83 -7.84
C LEU A 240 -1.52 -17.41 -9.05
N LEU A 241 -0.22 -17.73 -8.91
CA LEU A 241 0.59 -18.22 -10.02
C LEU A 241 0.08 -19.57 -10.62
N PRO A 242 -0.38 -20.55 -9.82
CA PRO A 242 -0.91 -21.81 -10.34
C PRO A 242 -2.16 -21.67 -11.22
N GLU A 243 -2.92 -20.57 -11.14
CA GLU A 243 -4.19 -20.39 -11.86
C GLU A 243 -4.00 -20.28 -13.39
N ARG A 244 -2.80 -19.94 -13.87
CA ARG A 244 -2.46 -19.84 -15.31
C ARG A 244 -1.49 -20.93 -15.81
N GLY A 245 -1.36 -22.06 -15.09
CA GLY A 245 -0.50 -23.17 -15.50
C GLY A 245 0.98 -23.03 -15.15
N ALA A 246 1.31 -22.24 -14.12
CA ALA A 246 2.67 -22.02 -13.66
C ALA A 246 3.19 -23.18 -12.78
N ILE A 247 3.39 -24.37 -13.34
CA ILE A 247 3.75 -25.57 -12.54
C ILE A 247 4.79 -26.42 -13.27
N ASP A 248 6.01 -26.47 -12.73
CA ASP A 248 6.93 -27.59 -12.90
C ASP A 248 7.25 -28.17 -11.50
N PRO A 249 6.51 -29.20 -11.06
CA PRO A 249 6.62 -29.77 -9.72
C PRO A 249 7.89 -30.62 -9.54
N ASP A 250 8.56 -30.98 -10.65
CA ASP A 250 9.75 -31.83 -10.67
C ASP A 250 11.04 -31.03 -10.92
N PHE A 251 10.95 -29.70 -10.94
CA PHE A 251 12.10 -28.82 -11.17
C PHE A 251 13.16 -28.96 -10.06
N LYS A 252 14.38 -29.30 -10.49
CA LYS A 252 15.59 -29.31 -9.68
C LYS A 252 16.37 -28.02 -9.94
N ASP A 253 16.77 -27.31 -8.90
CA ASP A 253 17.63 -26.13 -9.03
C ASP A 253 19.04 -26.51 -9.53
N SER A 254 19.91 -25.52 -9.73
CA SER A 254 21.32 -25.74 -10.10
C SER A 254 22.12 -26.58 -9.08
N TYR A 255 21.54 -26.90 -7.93
CA TYR A 255 22.09 -27.77 -6.89
C TYR A 255 21.43 -29.16 -6.86
N GLY A 256 20.59 -29.49 -7.85
CA GLY A 256 19.93 -30.80 -7.96
C GLY A 256 18.78 -31.02 -6.98
N SER A 257 18.38 -29.99 -6.21
CA SER A 257 17.32 -30.09 -5.21
C SER A 257 15.97 -29.71 -5.80
N ILE A 258 14.91 -30.49 -5.50
CA ILE A 258 13.54 -30.07 -5.80
C ILE A 258 13.32 -28.75 -5.07
N TRP A 259 12.76 -27.72 -5.72
CA TRP A 259 12.60 -26.39 -5.10
C TRP A 259 11.77 -26.42 -3.80
N LEU A 260 10.93 -27.45 -3.60
CA LEU A 260 10.27 -27.75 -2.32
C LEU A 260 11.26 -28.05 -1.18
N ASP A 261 12.37 -28.74 -1.46
CA ASP A 261 13.40 -29.11 -0.47
C ASP A 261 14.39 -27.96 -0.20
N ALA A 262 14.71 -27.16 -1.22
CA ALA A 262 15.58 -25.98 -1.08
C ALA A 262 14.95 -24.88 -0.18
N ALA A 263 13.63 -24.72 -0.22
CA ALA A 263 12.88 -23.82 0.67
C ALA A 263 12.95 -24.24 2.16
N VAL A 264 13.13 -25.53 2.42
CA VAL A 264 13.29 -26.11 3.76
C VAL A 264 14.73 -26.00 4.25
N MET A 265 15.74 -26.11 3.36
CA MET A 265 17.16 -26.07 3.75
C MET A 265 17.67 -24.69 4.17
N ARG A 266 17.13 -23.58 3.64
CA ARG A 266 17.71 -22.24 3.85
C ARG A 266 17.46 -21.59 5.22
N ARG A 267 16.53 -22.08 6.04
CA ARG A 267 16.38 -21.65 7.44
C ARG A 267 15.81 -22.81 8.28
N ARG A 268 16.60 -23.29 9.25
CA ARG A 268 16.19 -24.26 10.28
C ARG A 268 14.93 -23.77 11.02
N GLU A 269 13.76 -24.09 10.48
CA GLU A 269 12.47 -24.01 11.15
C GLU A 269 11.47 -24.84 10.34
N ARG A 270 10.64 -25.64 11.03
CA ARG A 270 9.65 -26.56 10.44
C ARG A 270 8.60 -25.78 9.64
N VAL A 271 8.85 -25.53 8.35
CA VAL A 271 7.90 -24.85 7.48
C VAL A 271 7.43 -25.79 6.38
N CYS A 272 6.10 -25.98 6.37
CA CYS A 272 5.32 -26.71 5.38
C CYS A 272 5.76 -28.16 5.13
N SER A 273 5.14 -29.09 5.86
CA SER A 273 5.19 -30.51 5.50
C SER A 273 4.74 -30.69 4.04
N SER A 274 5.37 -31.65 3.35
CA SER A 274 5.02 -32.16 2.01
C SER A 274 3.50 -32.28 1.74
N SER A 275 2.69 -32.47 2.79
CA SER A 275 1.22 -32.47 2.74
C SER A 275 0.57 -31.16 2.30
N PHE A 276 1.15 -29.98 2.57
CA PHE A 276 0.58 -28.69 2.17
C PHE A 276 0.55 -28.53 0.64
N PHE A 277 1.64 -28.88 -0.05
CA PHE A 277 1.70 -28.80 -1.52
C PHE A 277 0.91 -29.91 -2.21
N ARG A 278 0.85 -31.13 -1.64
CA ARG A 278 -0.06 -32.19 -2.12
C ARG A 278 -1.54 -31.83 -1.98
N ALA A 279 -1.89 -30.97 -1.03
CA ALA A 279 -3.27 -30.48 -0.87
C ALA A 279 -3.61 -29.31 -1.79
N VAL A 280 -2.60 -28.55 -2.27
CA VAL A 280 -2.79 -27.40 -3.17
C VAL A 280 -2.95 -27.84 -4.63
N LEU A 281 -2.19 -28.84 -5.08
CA LEU A 281 -2.25 -29.41 -6.44
C LEU A 281 -3.38 -30.46 -6.56
N PRO A 282 -4.19 -30.47 -7.64
CA PRO A 282 -5.12 -31.57 -7.88
C PRO A 282 -4.36 -32.89 -8.13
N PRO A 283 -4.92 -34.06 -7.75
CA PRO A 283 -4.27 -35.34 -8.00
C PRO A 283 -4.10 -35.58 -9.50
N ILE A 284 -2.86 -35.81 -9.93
CA ILE A 284 -2.51 -36.22 -11.28
C ILE A 284 -3.11 -37.62 -11.50
N ARG A 285 -4.16 -37.72 -12.32
CA ARG A 285 -4.46 -38.99 -13.01
C ARG A 285 -3.37 -39.16 -14.05
N THR A 286 -2.48 -40.12 -13.82
CA THR A 286 -1.59 -40.63 -14.85
C THR A 286 -2.43 -41.25 -15.96
N ALA A 287 -2.72 -40.48 -17.00
CA ALA A 287 -3.33 -41.00 -18.20
C ALA A 287 -2.27 -41.82 -18.95
N LYS A 288 -2.31 -43.14 -18.73
CA LYS A 288 -1.79 -44.09 -19.73
C LYS A 288 -2.52 -43.83 -21.04
N ASN A 289 -1.75 -43.72 -22.11
CA ASN A 289 -2.07 -43.90 -23.52
C ASN A 289 -3.57 -43.95 -23.87
N ASN A 290 -4.05 -43.00 -24.67
CA ASN A 290 -4.83 -43.34 -25.86
C ASN A 290 -4.95 -42.15 -26.83
N THR A 291 -4.58 -42.48 -28.06
CA THR A 291 -4.78 -41.87 -29.38
C THR A 291 -5.77 -40.71 -29.56
N PHE A 292 -5.27 -39.70 -30.27
CA PHE A 292 -5.99 -38.64 -30.99
C PHE A 292 -7.09 -39.19 -31.91
N SER A 293 -8.28 -38.60 -31.87
CA SER A 293 -9.13 -38.36 -33.06
C SER A 293 -10.11 -37.23 -32.73
N GLY A 294 -10.27 -36.29 -33.67
CA GLY A 294 -10.84 -34.97 -33.44
C GLY A 294 -12.36 -34.83 -33.49
N ALA A 295 -12.83 -33.63 -33.14
CA ALA A 295 -14.07 -33.02 -33.62
C ALA A 295 -14.10 -31.53 -33.25
N GLN A 296 -14.67 -30.74 -34.16
CA GLN A 296 -14.74 -29.28 -34.19
C GLN A 296 -15.88 -28.69 -33.33
N ALA A 297 -15.64 -27.48 -32.84
CA ALA A 297 -16.57 -26.36 -32.57
C ALA A 297 -17.80 -26.51 -31.62
N SER A 298 -17.83 -25.66 -30.58
CA SER A 298 -18.96 -24.75 -30.31
C SER A 298 -18.62 -23.73 -29.20
N VAL A 299 -18.82 -22.46 -29.54
CA VAL A 299 -18.82 -21.28 -28.65
C VAL A 299 -19.95 -21.40 -27.61
N ASP A 300 -19.82 -20.65 -26.50
CA ASP A 300 -20.72 -20.51 -25.35
C ASP A 300 -20.56 -21.52 -24.19
N LYS A 301 -19.77 -21.11 -23.19
CA LYS A 301 -20.06 -21.35 -21.76
C LYS A 301 -19.23 -20.42 -20.88
N LEU A 302 -19.93 -19.61 -20.09
CA LEU A 302 -19.40 -18.79 -18.99
C LEU A 302 -18.30 -19.52 -18.20
N PRO A 303 -17.28 -18.81 -17.67
CA PRO A 303 -16.25 -19.45 -16.86
C PRO A 303 -16.88 -20.17 -15.67
N LYS A 304 -16.67 -21.49 -15.65
CA LYS A 304 -17.15 -22.41 -14.62
C LYS A 304 -16.58 -21.98 -13.27
N ARG A 305 -17.48 -21.71 -12.32
CA ARG A 305 -17.33 -21.74 -10.86
C ARG A 305 -15.98 -22.28 -10.40
N ILE A 306 -15.19 -21.42 -9.75
CA ILE A 306 -14.07 -21.81 -8.89
C ILE A 306 -14.54 -23.00 -8.03
N LEU A 307 -13.90 -24.16 -8.23
CA LEU A 307 -14.12 -25.35 -7.41
C LEU A 307 -13.56 -25.05 -6.02
N LEU A 308 -14.39 -24.44 -5.16
CA LEU A 308 -14.16 -24.33 -3.72
C LEU A 308 -13.82 -25.72 -3.20
N LYS A 309 -12.56 -25.96 -2.83
CA LYS A 309 -12.17 -27.10 -2.00
C LYS A 309 -13.11 -27.15 -0.81
N SER A 310 -13.54 -28.36 -0.43
CA SER A 310 -14.67 -28.59 0.48
C SER A 310 -14.61 -27.69 1.71
N ILE A 311 -15.40 -26.61 1.70
CA ILE A 311 -15.53 -25.71 2.85
C ILE A 311 -16.05 -26.55 4.02
N PRO A 312 -15.40 -26.50 5.20
CA PRO A 312 -15.81 -27.33 6.32
C PRO A 312 -17.25 -27.04 6.73
N LYS A 313 -18.07 -28.10 6.77
CA LYS A 313 -19.42 -28.04 7.34
C LYS A 313 -19.28 -28.13 8.86
N GLY A 314 -19.60 -27.07 9.60
CA GLY A 314 -19.91 -27.22 11.03
C GLY A 314 -19.38 -26.17 12.01
N VAL A 315 -18.45 -25.28 11.65
CA VAL A 315 -17.89 -24.33 12.62
C VAL A 315 -18.74 -23.05 12.68
N LYS A 316 -19.46 -22.84 13.79
CA LYS A 316 -20.24 -21.60 14.04
C LYS A 316 -19.35 -20.42 14.44
N ASP A 317 -18.23 -20.68 15.12
CA ASP A 317 -17.31 -19.69 15.65
C ASP A 317 -15.91 -19.87 15.03
N ALA A 318 -15.53 -18.98 14.13
CA ALA A 318 -14.18 -18.88 13.62
C ALA A 318 -13.33 -18.03 14.59
N ARG A 319 -12.25 -18.61 15.13
CA ARG A 319 -11.36 -17.92 16.08
C ARG A 319 -9.93 -17.94 15.60
N PHE A 320 -9.30 -16.76 15.59
CA PHE A 320 -7.91 -16.54 15.18
C PHE A 320 -7.12 -15.97 16.35
N ARG A 321 -5.95 -16.51 16.68
CA ARG A 321 -5.18 -16.11 17.87
C ARG A 321 -3.88 -15.38 17.53
N SER A 322 -3.31 -15.60 16.35
CA SER A 322 -2.07 -15.01 15.84
C SER A 322 -2.24 -14.57 14.38
N SER A 323 -1.66 -13.43 14.00
CA SER A 323 -1.88 -12.80 12.68
C SER A 323 -1.56 -13.75 11.52
N ASP A 324 -0.28 -14.07 11.32
CA ASP A 324 0.17 -14.64 10.04
C ASP A 324 0.13 -16.17 10.02
N HIS A 325 0.08 -16.81 11.19
CA HIS A 325 0.09 -18.27 11.29
C HIS A 325 -1.32 -18.86 11.28
N ASP A 326 -2.25 -18.29 12.07
CA ASP A 326 -3.62 -18.82 12.14
C ASP A 326 -4.46 -18.41 10.93
N TRP A 327 -4.26 -17.19 10.39
CA TRP A 327 -4.96 -16.73 9.20
C TRP A 327 -4.54 -17.58 8.00
N ASP A 328 -3.32 -17.45 7.51
CA ASP A 328 -2.86 -18.11 6.28
C ASP A 328 -2.77 -19.64 6.35
N GLY A 329 -2.69 -20.22 7.55
CA GLY A 329 -2.56 -21.66 7.74
C GLY A 329 -3.88 -22.41 7.79
N LYS A 330 -4.97 -21.76 8.23
CA LYS A 330 -6.23 -22.45 8.57
C LYS A 330 -7.52 -21.66 8.33
N TYR A 331 -7.53 -20.38 7.93
CA TYR A 331 -8.79 -19.61 7.86
C TYR A 331 -9.86 -20.23 6.95
N GLU A 332 -9.50 -20.78 5.78
CA GLU A 332 -10.44 -21.51 4.90
C GLU A 332 -10.96 -22.82 5.53
N GLN A 333 -10.20 -23.40 6.47
CA GLN A 333 -10.60 -24.57 7.26
C GLN A 333 -11.42 -24.20 8.50
N VAL A 334 -11.42 -22.93 8.90
CA VAL A 334 -12.05 -22.42 10.12
C VAL A 334 -13.33 -21.65 9.80
N ILE A 335 -13.34 -20.87 8.72
CA ILE A 335 -14.50 -20.16 8.20
C ILE A 335 -15.25 -21.08 7.24
N GLY A 336 -16.25 -21.74 7.79
CA GLY A 336 -17.11 -22.67 7.09
C GLY A 336 -18.38 -22.03 6.54
N THR A 337 -19.18 -22.80 5.79
CA THR A 337 -20.50 -22.37 5.29
C THR A 337 -21.53 -22.09 6.39
N SER A 338 -21.20 -22.43 7.64
CA SER A 338 -22.05 -22.30 8.82
C SER A 338 -21.53 -21.27 9.83
N THR A 339 -20.43 -20.60 9.52
CA THR A 339 -19.81 -19.61 10.42
C THR A 339 -20.71 -18.40 10.57
N ARG A 340 -20.93 -18.03 11.83
CA ARG A 340 -21.71 -16.86 12.23
C ARG A 340 -20.86 -15.84 12.99
N ASN A 341 -19.82 -16.29 13.66
CA ASN A 341 -18.99 -15.45 14.50
C ASN A 341 -17.54 -15.54 14.01
N ILE A 342 -16.91 -14.40 13.76
CA ILE A 342 -15.48 -14.29 13.48
C ILE A 342 -14.86 -13.50 14.63
N VAL A 343 -13.88 -14.11 15.29
CA VAL A 343 -13.21 -13.56 16.46
C VAL A 343 -11.70 -13.59 16.24
N PHE A 344 -11.09 -12.42 16.31
CA PHE A 344 -9.65 -12.21 16.28
C PHE A 344 -9.17 -11.90 17.71
N GLY A 345 -8.18 -12.66 18.16
CA GLY A 345 -7.61 -12.59 19.50
C GLY A 345 -6.50 -11.55 19.64
N SER A 346 -6.01 -11.40 20.86
CA SER A 346 -5.17 -10.28 21.29
C SER A 346 -3.79 -10.15 20.65
N ARG A 347 -3.28 -11.20 20.00
CA ARG A 347 -2.01 -11.16 19.24
C ARG A 347 -2.23 -11.12 17.73
N PHE A 348 -3.46 -10.84 17.29
CA PHE A 348 -3.81 -10.72 15.89
C PHE A 348 -3.67 -9.26 15.44
N VAL A 349 -3.21 -9.05 14.21
CA VAL A 349 -3.17 -7.73 13.58
C VAL A 349 -4.17 -7.76 12.43
N LEU A 350 -5.26 -7.01 12.55
CA LEU A 350 -6.31 -6.96 11.53
C LEU A 350 -5.95 -5.92 10.46
N THR A 351 -6.04 -6.31 9.18
CA THR A 351 -5.67 -5.49 8.02
C THR A 351 -6.82 -5.51 7.00
N ASP A 352 -6.81 -4.56 6.07
CA ASP A 352 -7.75 -4.54 4.93
C ASP A 352 -7.74 -5.84 4.12
N ASP A 353 -6.55 -6.42 3.92
CA ASP A 353 -6.38 -7.69 3.21
C ASP A 353 -7.16 -8.84 3.87
N HIS A 354 -7.19 -8.89 5.20
CA HIS A 354 -7.97 -9.88 5.93
C HIS A 354 -9.48 -9.70 5.68
N ILE A 355 -9.97 -8.45 5.58
CA ILE A 355 -11.37 -8.20 5.21
C ILE A 355 -11.63 -8.69 3.79
N GLU A 356 -10.81 -8.29 2.82
CA GLU A 356 -10.99 -8.66 1.41
C GLU A 356 -10.97 -10.19 1.22
N ASP A 357 -10.12 -10.92 1.96
CA ASP A 357 -10.09 -12.38 1.95
C ASP A 357 -11.40 -13.00 2.47
N ILE A 358 -12.01 -12.43 3.50
CA ILE A 358 -13.34 -12.88 4.00
C ILE A 358 -14.41 -12.60 2.95
N LEU A 359 -14.35 -11.44 2.29
CA LEU A 359 -15.32 -11.07 1.26
C LEU A 359 -15.19 -11.99 0.03
N ALA A 360 -13.97 -12.43 -0.30
CA ALA A 360 -13.69 -13.37 -1.37
C ALA A 360 -14.30 -14.76 -1.15
N LEU A 361 -14.66 -15.14 0.09
CA LEU A 361 -15.40 -16.38 0.36
C LEU A 361 -16.81 -16.38 -0.25
N GLY A 362 -17.31 -15.20 -0.63
CA GLY A 362 -18.52 -15.01 -1.40
C GLY A 362 -19.78 -14.75 -0.56
N SER A 363 -20.76 -14.11 -1.22
CA SER A 363 -22.01 -13.62 -0.61
C SER A 363 -22.75 -14.62 0.30
N PRO A 364 -22.85 -15.93 -0.01
CA PRO A 364 -23.57 -16.88 0.84
C PRO A 364 -22.97 -17.05 2.24
N ILE A 365 -21.65 -16.90 2.38
CA ILE A 365 -20.95 -17.01 3.66
C ILE A 365 -21.04 -15.68 4.40
N CYS A 366 -20.75 -14.57 3.71
CA CYS A 366 -20.78 -13.23 4.29
C CYS A 366 -22.17 -12.89 4.88
N LYS A 367 -23.25 -13.25 4.19
CA LYS A 367 -24.63 -13.05 4.68
C LYS A 367 -24.97 -13.84 5.95
N LYS A 368 -24.20 -14.86 6.33
CA LYS A 368 -24.41 -15.63 7.56
C LYS A 368 -23.63 -15.09 8.74
N ILE A 369 -22.65 -14.21 8.51
CA ILE A 369 -21.87 -13.60 9.58
C ILE A 369 -22.77 -12.65 10.36
N VAL A 370 -22.78 -12.84 11.68
CA VAL A 370 -23.60 -12.11 12.65
C VAL A 370 -22.72 -11.33 13.62
N HIS A 371 -21.57 -11.87 14.03
CA HIS A 371 -20.63 -11.18 14.90
C HIS A 371 -19.25 -11.10 14.26
N PHE A 372 -18.67 -9.90 14.26
CA PHE A 372 -17.31 -9.63 13.84
C PHE A 372 -16.58 -8.95 14.99
N ILE A 373 -15.60 -9.63 15.56
CA ILE A 373 -14.97 -9.24 16.82
C ILE A 373 -13.47 -9.26 16.65
N PHE A 374 -12.82 -8.12 16.87
CA PHE A 374 -11.38 -7.97 16.97
C PHE A 374 -11.04 -7.34 18.31
N ILE A 375 -10.32 -8.10 19.12
CA ILE A 375 -9.88 -7.71 20.47
C ILE A 375 -8.36 -7.61 20.44
N TYR A 376 -7.82 -6.49 20.90
CA TYR A 376 -6.39 -6.25 21.00
C TYR A 376 -6.08 -5.85 22.45
N GLU A 377 -5.39 -6.71 23.18
CA GLU A 377 -5.11 -6.52 24.62
C GLU A 377 -3.76 -5.83 24.87
N ASP A 378 -2.84 -5.84 23.91
CA ASP A 378 -1.54 -5.19 24.06
C ASP A 378 -1.67 -3.69 23.76
N VAL A 379 -1.27 -2.83 24.67
CA VAL A 379 -1.40 -1.37 24.51
C VAL A 379 -0.02 -0.71 24.33
N SER A 380 1.03 -1.52 24.23
CA SER A 380 2.42 -1.05 24.15
C SER A 380 2.69 -0.16 22.94
N TYR A 381 3.80 0.59 22.98
CA TYR A 381 4.22 1.48 21.91
C TYR A 381 4.30 0.77 20.53
N ASP A 382 4.60 -0.55 20.49
CA ASP A 382 4.59 -1.37 19.28
C ASP A 382 3.19 -1.61 18.69
N ALA A 383 2.14 -1.57 19.50
CA ALA A 383 0.75 -1.60 19.06
C ALA A 383 0.39 -0.40 18.17
N ARG A 384 1.02 0.76 18.41
CA ARG A 384 0.76 2.02 17.70
C ARG A 384 1.24 1.98 16.24
N ASN A 385 2.22 1.13 15.94
CA ASN A 385 2.76 0.95 14.59
C ASN A 385 2.09 -0.21 13.84
N ASN A 386 1.56 -1.21 14.55
CA ASN A 386 0.93 -2.38 13.91
C ASN A 386 -0.58 -2.21 13.63
N ALA A 387 -1.23 -1.20 14.22
CA ALA A 387 -2.65 -0.86 14.01
C ALA A 387 -2.96 -0.01 12.76
N GLN A 388 -1.94 0.37 11.97
CA GLN A 388 -2.06 1.31 10.84
C GLN A 388 -2.80 0.78 9.60
N SER A 389 -3.43 -0.41 9.65
CA SER A 389 -3.78 -1.14 8.43
C SER A 389 -5.27 -1.32 8.14
N LEU A 390 -6.19 -0.82 8.98
CA LEU A 390 -7.63 -0.93 8.75
C LEU A 390 -8.24 0.41 8.33
N THR A 391 -8.72 0.51 7.10
CA THR A 391 -9.27 1.74 6.52
C THR A 391 -10.80 1.82 6.63
N ASN A 392 -11.36 3.03 6.52
CA ASN A 392 -12.80 3.26 6.39
C ASN A 392 -13.41 2.45 5.24
N GLU A 393 -12.71 2.36 4.12
CA GLU A 393 -13.17 1.68 2.91
C GLU A 393 -13.41 0.19 3.17
N ALA A 394 -12.47 -0.48 3.86
CA ALA A 394 -12.60 -1.88 4.20
C ALA A 394 -13.77 -2.13 5.18
N VAL A 395 -13.97 -1.26 6.17
CA VAL A 395 -15.10 -1.33 7.10
C VAL A 395 -16.44 -1.15 6.38
N VAL A 396 -16.54 -0.20 5.45
CA VAL A 396 -17.75 0.01 4.62
C VAL A 396 -18.03 -1.22 3.75
N ARG A 397 -17.00 -1.80 3.12
CA ARG A 397 -17.13 -3.03 2.31
C ARG A 397 -17.57 -4.23 3.14
N LEU A 398 -17.05 -4.36 4.36
CA LEU A 398 -17.47 -5.38 5.31
C LEU A 398 -18.97 -5.25 5.59
N GLY A 399 -19.45 -4.03 5.87
CA GLY A 399 -20.86 -3.76 6.09
C GLY A 399 -21.74 -4.13 4.89
N LYS A 400 -21.38 -3.67 3.69
CA LYS A 400 -22.09 -3.98 2.43
C LYS A 400 -22.20 -5.48 2.16
N SER A 401 -21.14 -6.22 2.45
CA SER A 401 -21.08 -7.66 2.15
C SER A 401 -21.69 -8.54 3.24
N CYS A 402 -21.75 -8.03 4.49
CA CYS A 402 -22.27 -8.75 5.66
C CYS A 402 -23.49 -8.02 6.27
N PRO A 403 -24.63 -7.93 5.57
CA PRO A 403 -25.78 -7.10 5.99
C PRO A 403 -26.50 -7.61 7.27
N ASN A 404 -26.20 -8.85 7.70
CA ASN A 404 -26.81 -9.47 8.88
C ASN A 404 -25.98 -9.32 10.16
N LEU A 405 -24.94 -8.49 10.13
CA LEU A 405 -24.14 -8.16 11.31
C LEU A 405 -25.04 -7.59 12.43
N LYS A 406 -24.93 -8.18 13.60
CA LYS A 406 -25.56 -7.72 14.86
C LYS A 406 -24.57 -7.09 15.82
N LYS A 407 -23.32 -7.55 15.79
CA LYS A 407 -22.24 -7.04 16.64
C LYS A 407 -20.98 -6.82 15.82
N VAL A 408 -20.44 -5.61 15.88
CA VAL A 408 -19.12 -5.27 15.37
C VAL A 408 -18.30 -4.71 16.52
N GLN A 409 -17.16 -5.32 16.80
CA GLN A 409 -16.22 -4.86 17.83
C GLN A 409 -14.84 -4.81 17.19
N LEU A 410 -14.28 -3.62 17.06
CA LEU A 410 -12.96 -3.39 16.49
C LEU A 410 -12.14 -2.55 17.49
N GLN A 411 -11.09 -3.15 18.03
CA GLN A 411 -10.11 -2.46 18.87
C GLN A 411 -8.88 -2.09 18.04
N ALA A 412 -8.08 -1.13 18.53
CA ALA A 412 -6.92 -0.58 17.84
C ALA A 412 -7.22 -0.03 16.42
N THR A 413 -8.35 0.64 16.21
CA THR A 413 -8.71 1.23 14.91
C THR A 413 -8.42 2.73 14.87
N SER A 414 -7.15 3.12 14.73
CA SER A 414 -6.73 4.53 14.74
C SER A 414 -7.08 5.33 13.48
N HIS A 415 -7.61 4.69 12.43
CA HIS A 415 -7.93 5.31 11.13
C HIS A 415 -9.40 5.17 10.73
N VAL A 416 -10.24 4.55 11.57
CA VAL A 416 -11.67 4.43 11.30
C VAL A 416 -12.36 5.69 11.81
N THR A 417 -12.84 6.52 10.88
CA THR A 417 -13.50 7.80 11.15
C THR A 417 -15.02 7.71 11.05
N ASP A 418 -15.71 8.86 11.08
CA ASP A 418 -17.16 8.94 10.87
C ASP A 418 -17.61 8.22 9.59
N ASP A 419 -16.81 8.21 8.51
CA ASP A 419 -17.15 7.52 7.25
C ASP A 419 -17.30 6.00 7.43
N GLY A 420 -16.37 5.38 8.17
CA GLY A 420 -16.42 3.95 8.44
C GLY A 420 -17.63 3.59 9.32
N LEU A 421 -17.91 4.40 10.34
CA LEU A 421 -19.05 4.21 11.24
C LEU A 421 -20.38 4.40 10.50
N LEU A 422 -20.49 5.43 9.66
CA LEU A 422 -21.64 5.69 8.82
C LEU A 422 -21.90 4.55 7.84
N GLY A 423 -20.84 4.02 7.21
CA GLY A 423 -20.92 2.86 6.35
C GLY A 423 -21.50 1.63 7.05
N LEU A 424 -21.17 1.39 8.31
CA LEU A 424 -21.79 0.31 9.08
C LEU A 424 -23.27 0.57 9.34
N PHE A 425 -23.66 1.80 9.70
CA PHE A 425 -25.06 2.14 9.96
C PHE A 425 -25.94 1.97 8.72
N GLN A 426 -25.50 2.47 7.57
CA GLN A 426 -26.28 2.43 6.34
C GLN A 426 -26.45 1.01 5.77
N ASN A 427 -25.50 0.11 6.02
CA ASN A 427 -25.46 -1.21 5.36
C ASN A 427 -25.87 -2.38 6.28
N CYS A 428 -25.93 -2.19 7.60
CA CYS A 428 -26.18 -3.27 8.55
C CYS A 428 -27.40 -2.97 9.47
N PRO A 429 -28.64 -3.13 8.99
CA PRO A 429 -29.85 -2.71 9.72
C PRO A 429 -30.14 -3.54 10.99
N ASN A 430 -29.47 -4.69 11.14
CA ASN A 430 -29.63 -5.55 12.31
C ASN A 430 -28.61 -5.29 13.42
N LEU A 431 -27.78 -4.25 13.31
CA LEU A 431 -26.80 -3.91 14.34
C LEU A 431 -27.47 -3.62 15.69
N THR A 432 -26.95 -4.28 16.72
CA THR A 432 -27.37 -4.13 18.12
C THR A 432 -26.27 -3.54 18.99
N SER A 433 -25.00 -3.80 18.63
CA SER A 433 -23.82 -3.33 19.35
C SER A 433 -22.71 -2.98 18.36
N VAL A 434 -22.13 -1.80 18.51
CA VAL A 434 -20.92 -1.37 17.80
C VAL A 434 -19.89 -0.90 18.82
N GLU A 435 -18.66 -1.37 18.72
CA GLU A 435 -17.53 -0.95 19.54
C GLU A 435 -16.35 -0.62 18.61
N LEU A 436 -15.91 0.63 18.62
CA LEU A 436 -14.75 1.12 17.88
C LEU A 436 -13.83 1.84 18.87
N THR A 437 -12.66 1.27 19.18
CA THR A 437 -11.72 1.87 20.15
C THR A 437 -10.30 1.88 19.58
N GLY A 438 -9.52 2.95 19.82
CA GLY A 438 -8.12 3.06 19.39
C GLY A 438 -7.28 3.89 20.38
N THR A 439 -5.98 3.62 20.47
CA THR A 439 -5.04 4.25 21.41
C THR A 439 -4.22 5.34 20.71
N SER A 440 -4.79 6.52 20.48
CA SER A 440 -4.05 7.62 19.86
C SER A 440 -3.69 8.72 20.87
N ARG A 441 -2.37 8.89 21.07
CA ARG A 441 -1.76 10.12 21.61
C ARG A 441 -1.33 11.08 20.48
N GLY A 442 -1.81 10.90 19.25
CA GLY A 442 -1.44 11.69 18.08
C GLY A 442 -2.58 12.56 17.57
N ARG A 443 -2.27 13.84 17.27
CA ARG A 443 -3.17 14.83 16.68
C ARG A 443 -3.77 14.30 15.37
N GLY A 444 -5.09 14.15 15.32
CA GLY A 444 -5.81 13.76 14.10
C GLY A 444 -7.18 13.18 14.44
N ASP A 445 -8.21 13.89 14.03
CA ASP A 445 -9.64 13.62 14.21
C ASP A 445 -10.03 12.14 13.99
N ASN A 446 -10.49 11.43 15.04
CA ASN A 446 -11.02 10.08 14.83
C ASN A 446 -12.56 10.03 14.77
N LEU A 447 -13.29 10.84 15.53
CA LEU A 447 -14.75 10.95 15.36
C LEU A 447 -15.18 12.40 15.62
N SER A 448 -15.58 13.10 14.58
CA SER A 448 -16.11 14.47 14.66
C SER A 448 -17.51 14.52 15.28
N GLY A 449 -18.25 13.41 15.23
CA GLY A 449 -19.66 13.32 15.64
C GLY A 449 -20.63 13.40 14.47
N ARG A 450 -20.15 13.65 13.25
CA ARG A 450 -20.98 13.71 12.04
C ARG A 450 -21.79 12.43 11.84
N ALA A 451 -21.19 11.25 12.03
CA ALA A 451 -21.91 9.98 11.89
C ALA A 451 -23.04 9.81 12.92
N LEU A 452 -22.89 10.42 14.11
CA LEU A 452 -23.91 10.38 15.16
C LEU A 452 -25.04 11.37 14.88
N ASP A 453 -24.72 12.54 14.32
CA ASP A 453 -25.73 13.49 13.84
C ASP A 453 -26.53 12.90 12.68
N GLU A 454 -25.87 12.29 11.68
CA GLU A 454 -26.58 11.62 10.59
C GLU A 454 -27.44 10.45 11.09
N LEU A 455 -26.97 9.69 12.09
CA LEU A 455 -27.76 8.64 12.73
C LEU A 455 -29.00 9.19 13.46
N ARG A 456 -28.94 10.44 13.92
CA ARG A 456 -30.07 11.13 14.54
C ARG A 456 -31.14 11.49 13.51
N GLU A 457 -30.71 12.03 12.37
CA GLU A 457 -31.59 12.38 11.24
C GLU A 457 -32.17 11.13 10.56
N HIS A 458 -31.45 10.00 10.60
CA HIS A 458 -31.86 8.73 9.99
C HIS A 458 -32.04 7.60 11.03
N PRO A 459 -33.12 7.63 11.83
CA PRO A 459 -33.39 6.63 12.86
C PRO A 459 -33.49 5.19 12.33
N GLU A 460 -33.92 5.05 11.09
CA GLU A 460 -34.22 3.81 10.37
C GLU A 460 -33.01 2.98 9.98
N TRP A 461 -31.79 3.54 9.96
CA TRP A 461 -30.59 2.83 9.52
C TRP A 461 -30.22 1.68 10.45
N VAL A 462 -30.27 1.90 11.77
CA VAL A 462 -29.98 0.87 12.79
C VAL A 462 -31.01 0.91 13.91
N PRO A 463 -32.25 0.46 13.66
CA PRO A 463 -33.37 0.61 14.60
C PRO A 463 -33.19 -0.26 15.85
N LYS A 464 -32.33 -1.28 15.78
CA LYS A 464 -32.07 -2.23 16.89
C LYS A 464 -30.82 -1.88 17.70
N LEU A 465 -30.15 -0.77 17.41
CA LEU A 465 -28.92 -0.38 18.08
C LEU A 465 -29.19 -0.05 19.57
N LYS A 466 -28.58 -0.80 20.47
CA LYS A 466 -28.71 -0.64 21.92
C LYS A 466 -27.42 -0.19 22.59
N LYS A 467 -26.27 -0.52 22.01
CA LYS A 467 -24.95 -0.24 22.58
C LYS A 467 -24.00 0.33 21.53
N LEU A 468 -23.38 1.45 21.84
CA LEU A 468 -22.33 2.07 21.03
C LEU A 468 -21.15 2.41 21.93
N ILE A 469 -19.97 1.87 21.68
CA ILE A 469 -18.75 2.16 22.44
C ILE A 469 -17.75 2.81 21.49
N LEU A 470 -17.23 3.99 21.87
CA LEU A 470 -16.31 4.78 21.05
C LEU A 470 -15.05 5.12 21.85
N GLY A 471 -13.87 5.02 21.24
CA GLY A 471 -12.59 5.45 21.82
C GLY A 471 -12.33 6.93 21.59
N GLU A 472 -11.78 7.63 22.59
CA GLU A 472 -11.65 9.10 22.53
C GLU A 472 -10.25 9.57 22.08
N GLY A 473 -10.25 10.58 21.20
CA GLY A 473 -9.18 11.55 21.03
C GLY A 473 -9.74 12.95 21.33
N GLU A 474 -9.22 13.57 22.40
CA GLU A 474 -9.50 14.93 22.92
C GLU A 474 -10.97 15.39 23.11
N HIS A 475 -11.20 16.09 24.23
CA HIS A 475 -12.49 16.55 24.73
C HIS A 475 -13.22 17.55 23.80
N ASN A 476 -13.87 17.07 22.75
CA ASN A 476 -14.69 17.91 21.90
C ASN A 476 -16.09 18.13 22.54
N LYS A 477 -16.34 19.37 23.01
CA LYS A 477 -17.63 19.76 23.60
C LYS A 477 -18.83 19.53 22.66
N LEU A 478 -18.63 19.70 21.34
CA LEU A 478 -19.69 19.43 20.34
C LEU A 478 -20.02 17.94 20.30
N PHE A 479 -19.01 17.08 20.27
CA PHE A 479 -19.18 15.63 20.26
C PHE A 479 -20.00 15.13 21.47
N MET A 480 -19.68 15.63 22.68
CA MET A 480 -20.45 15.31 23.89
C MET A 480 -21.90 15.77 23.82
N LYS A 481 -22.17 16.93 23.20
CA LYS A 481 -23.53 17.46 23.01
C LYS A 481 -24.33 16.55 22.07
N VAL A 482 -23.73 16.10 20.98
CA VAL A 482 -24.36 15.17 20.01
C VAL A 482 -24.74 13.85 20.68
N MET A 483 -23.84 13.25 21.48
CA MET A 483 -24.14 12.01 22.20
C MET A 483 -25.28 12.16 23.22
N ARG A 484 -25.34 13.29 23.94
CA ARG A 484 -26.46 13.57 24.86
C ARG A 484 -27.78 13.71 24.11
N ALA A 485 -27.78 14.40 22.97
CA ALA A 485 -28.97 14.55 22.13
C ALA A 485 -29.44 13.19 21.59
N LEU A 486 -28.52 12.42 20.99
CA LEU A 486 -28.81 11.10 20.44
C LEU A 486 -29.39 10.12 21.48
N THR A 487 -28.79 10.07 22.68
CA THR A 487 -29.29 9.18 23.77
C THR A 487 -30.56 9.67 24.44
N LYS A 488 -30.90 10.96 24.29
CA LYS A 488 -32.18 11.51 24.74
C LYS A 488 -33.29 11.12 23.76
N GLU A 489 -33.03 11.20 22.47
CA GLU A 489 -33.99 10.85 21.40
C GLU A 489 -34.16 9.33 21.25
N ARG A 490 -33.09 8.56 21.55
CA ARG A 490 -33.12 7.10 21.60
C ARG A 490 -32.89 6.60 23.03
N PRO A 491 -33.93 6.53 23.88
CA PRO A 491 -33.76 6.16 25.29
C PRO A 491 -33.32 4.70 25.52
N GLY A 492 -33.43 3.85 24.49
CA GLY A 492 -32.93 2.47 24.48
C GLY A 492 -31.46 2.31 24.07
N LEU A 493 -30.80 3.40 23.64
CA LEU A 493 -29.40 3.42 23.24
C LEU A 493 -28.52 3.91 24.41
N THR A 494 -27.51 3.11 24.73
CA THR A 494 -26.39 3.51 25.59
C THR A 494 -25.18 3.80 24.70
N VAL A 495 -24.61 4.99 24.85
CA VAL A 495 -23.33 5.37 24.23
C VAL A 495 -22.26 5.44 25.33
N THR A 496 -21.15 4.74 25.16
CA THR A 496 -20.04 4.72 26.12
C THR A 496 -18.79 5.27 25.45
N LEU A 497 -18.17 6.27 26.06
CA LEU A 497 -16.80 6.67 25.72
C LEU A 497 -15.83 5.88 26.57
N LEU A 498 -14.85 5.26 25.93
CA LEU A 498 -13.81 4.51 26.59
C LEU A 498 -12.46 5.18 26.36
N GLN A 499 -11.89 5.71 27.43
CA GLN A 499 -10.55 6.30 27.43
C GLN A 499 -9.57 5.31 28.04
N ARG A 500 -8.46 5.06 27.36
CA ARG A 500 -7.35 4.22 27.84
C ARG A 500 -6.09 5.06 27.89
N TYR A 501 -5.45 5.13 29.05
CA TYR A 501 -4.19 5.85 29.21
C TYR A 501 -3.21 5.05 30.06
N GLU A 502 -1.95 5.13 29.66
CA GLU A 502 -0.82 4.55 30.39
C GLU A 502 -0.46 5.47 31.55
N VAL A 503 -0.53 4.95 32.77
CA VAL A 503 -0.09 5.63 33.99
C VAL A 503 1.12 4.89 34.53
N LYS A 504 2.20 5.63 34.83
CA LYS A 504 3.35 5.04 35.50
C LYS A 504 3.09 5.05 37.01
N LYS A 505 2.90 3.88 37.62
CA LYS A 505 2.77 3.73 39.07
C LYS A 505 3.92 2.87 39.60
N TRP A 506 4.62 3.38 40.61
CA TRP A 506 5.69 2.65 41.32
C TRP A 506 6.80 2.02 40.45
N GLY A 507 7.05 2.58 39.26
CA GLY A 507 8.08 2.09 38.34
C GLY A 507 7.54 1.31 37.14
N ASP A 508 6.32 0.76 37.25
CA ASP A 508 5.65 -0.02 36.22
C ASP A 508 4.60 0.82 35.47
N TRP A 509 4.34 0.45 34.22
CA TRP A 509 3.28 1.05 33.41
C TRP A 509 1.98 0.26 33.63
N GLU A 510 0.97 0.93 34.18
CA GLU A 510 -0.39 0.42 34.32
C GLU A 510 -1.32 1.04 33.28
N LEU A 511 -2.30 0.27 32.81
CA LEU A 511 -3.37 0.78 31.97
C LEU A 511 -4.56 1.18 32.86
N GLU A 512 -4.91 2.46 32.85
CA GLU A 512 -6.17 2.92 33.44
C GLU A 512 -7.23 3.13 32.37
N GLU A 513 -8.46 2.71 32.67
CA GLU A 513 -9.64 2.91 31.82
C GLU A 513 -10.62 3.87 32.50
N ILE A 514 -10.99 4.96 31.82
CA ILE A 514 -12.13 5.80 32.21
C ILE A 514 -13.29 5.48 31.26
N LYS A 515 -14.48 5.24 31.83
CA LYS A 515 -15.71 4.91 31.09
C LYS A 515 -16.76 5.97 31.33
N ILE A 516 -17.08 6.75 30.31
CA ILE A 516 -18.14 7.77 30.39
C ILE A 516 -19.38 7.22 29.68
N GLU A 517 -20.44 6.93 30.43
CA GLU A 517 -21.69 6.39 29.91
C GLU A 517 -22.74 7.49 29.71
N TYR A 518 -23.32 7.55 28.52
CA TYR A 518 -24.44 8.39 28.13
C TYR A 518 -25.68 7.52 27.96
N LYS A 519 -26.73 7.81 28.72
CA LYS A 519 -27.99 7.06 28.69
C LYS A 519 -29.17 7.93 29.06
N LYS A 520 -30.23 7.92 28.24
CA LYS A 520 -31.42 8.78 28.43
C LYS A 520 -31.04 10.27 28.60
N GLY A 521 -30.01 10.74 27.89
CA GLY A 521 -29.48 12.10 28.01
C GLY A 521 -28.71 12.41 29.31
N ARG A 522 -28.55 11.45 30.23
CA ARG A 522 -27.73 11.56 31.44
C ARG A 522 -26.32 11.05 31.19
N VAL A 523 -25.36 11.58 31.94
CA VAL A 523 -23.94 11.20 31.87
C VAL A 523 -23.50 10.64 33.22
N ALA A 524 -22.83 9.48 33.20
CA ALA A 524 -22.13 8.89 34.33
C ALA A 524 -20.66 8.70 33.94
N ARG A 525 -19.72 8.94 34.86
CA ARG A 525 -18.28 8.77 34.65
C ARG A 525 -17.76 7.68 35.57
#